data_AF-A0A550HLZ3-F1
#
_entry.id   AF-A0A550HLZ3-F1
#
_cell.length_a   1.000
_cell.length_b   1.000
_cell.length_c   1.000
_cell.angle_alpha   90.00
_cell.angle_beta   90.00
_cell.angle_gamma   90.00
#
_symmetry.space_group_name_H-M   'P 1'
#
loop_
_entity.id
_entity.type
_entity.pdbx_description
1 polymer ?
#
loop_
_entity_poly.entity_id
_entity_poly.type
_entity_poly.pdbx_seq_one_letter_code
_entity_poly.pdbx_strand_id
1 'polypeptide(L)'
;MTQATAPATSSSSPAPPPAPKDGRTSERSLSRRLAARPEIGALIAAIAVYVFFFAVASPFREAGSLANVLYESSVMGIMALPVALLMIGGEFDLSAGVAVTTSALTASMWSFQLSMNVWVGVVVALVVSLAIGAFNGYLLVRTGLPSF
;
A
#
# COMPACT_ATOMS: atom_id res chain seq x y z
N MET A 1 19.85 58.70 47.28
CA MET A 1 20.80 57.59 47.05
C MET A 1 20.61 57.11 45.61
N THR A 2 21.47 57.55 44.70
CA THR A 2 21.43 57.22 43.26
C THR A 2 22.37 56.04 43.00
N GLN A 3 21.83 54.86 42.71
CA GLN A 3 22.62 53.68 42.36
C GLN A 3 22.75 53.62 40.82
N ALA A 4 23.97 53.85 40.32
CA ALA A 4 24.31 53.71 38.91
C ALA A 4 24.51 52.23 38.57
N THR A 5 23.81 51.73 37.55
CA THR A 5 23.96 50.36 37.04
C THR A 5 24.96 50.36 35.88
N ALA A 6 26.07 49.62 36.04
CA ALA A 6 27.07 49.41 34.98
C ALA A 6 26.59 48.33 33.98
N PRO A 7 27.03 48.38 32.69
CA PRO A 7 26.58 47.45 31.66
C PRO A 7 27.30 46.10 31.74
N ALA A 8 26.55 45.01 31.52
CA ALA A 8 27.08 43.65 31.46
C ALA A 8 27.86 43.43 30.15
N THR A 9 29.14 43.04 30.26
CA THR A 9 29.95 42.58 29.13
C THR A 9 29.57 41.14 28.79
N SER A 10 29.11 40.90 27.56
CA SER A 10 28.84 39.57 27.03
C SER A 10 30.15 38.86 26.67
N SER A 11 30.51 37.85 27.45
CA SER A 11 31.58 36.91 27.09
C SER A 11 31.06 35.90 26.06
N SER A 12 31.46 36.04 24.80
CA SER A 12 31.23 35.03 23.76
C SER A 12 32.19 33.84 23.96
N SER A 13 31.63 32.66 24.21
CA SER A 13 32.40 31.40 24.29
C SER A 13 32.92 30.97 22.90
N PRO A 14 34.12 30.39 22.75
CA PRO A 14 34.66 30.02 21.45
C PRO A 14 33.96 28.77 20.89
N ALA A 15 33.75 28.75 19.57
CA ALA A 15 33.10 27.65 18.87
C ALA A 15 33.94 26.34 18.92
N PRO A 16 33.30 25.16 19.03
CA PRO A 16 34.02 23.88 19.05
C PRO A 16 34.67 23.56 17.70
N PRO A 17 35.79 22.81 17.69
CA PRO A 17 36.45 22.41 16.45
C PRO A 17 35.56 21.45 15.61
N PRO A 18 35.69 21.46 14.28
CA PRO A 18 34.88 20.63 13.39
C PRO A 18 35.20 19.14 13.60
N ALA A 19 34.14 18.33 13.74
CA ALA A 19 34.24 16.89 13.94
C ALA A 19 34.84 16.16 12.72
N PRO A 20 35.60 15.07 12.92
CA PRO A 20 36.17 14.28 11.84
C PRO A 20 35.06 13.72 10.94
N LYS A 21 35.17 13.91 9.61
CA LYS A 21 34.23 13.35 8.64
C LYS A 21 34.39 11.82 8.62
N ASP A 22 33.42 11.14 9.20
CA ASP A 22 33.34 9.69 9.33
C ASP A 22 33.21 9.02 7.94
N GLY A 23 34.26 8.33 7.49
CA GLY A 23 34.32 7.60 6.21
C GLY A 23 33.48 6.32 6.15
N ARG A 24 32.38 6.24 6.91
CA ARG A 24 31.51 5.05 7.02
C ARG A 24 30.50 4.87 5.88
N THR A 25 30.64 5.59 4.78
CA THR A 25 29.80 5.42 3.59
C THR A 25 30.34 4.37 2.61
N SER A 26 31.30 3.53 3.04
CA SER A 26 31.70 2.34 2.30
C SER A 26 30.50 1.41 2.11
N GLU A 27 29.93 1.49 0.92
CA GLU A 27 29.05 0.57 0.22
C GLU A 27 28.39 -0.50 1.10
N ARG A 28 27.23 -0.16 1.70
CA ARG A 28 26.31 -1.22 2.16
C ARG A 28 26.04 -2.14 0.97
N SER A 29 26.62 -3.34 1.02
CA SER A 29 26.46 -4.41 0.05
C SER A 29 24.99 -4.55 -0.34
N LEU A 30 24.74 -4.67 -1.65
CA LEU A 30 23.40 -4.78 -2.25
C LEU A 30 22.54 -5.85 -1.55
N SER A 31 23.16 -6.95 -1.11
CA SER A 31 22.51 -8.01 -0.34
C SER A 31 21.96 -7.55 1.01
N ARG A 32 22.68 -6.67 1.71
CA ARG A 32 22.26 -6.11 3.00
C ARG A 32 21.16 -5.06 2.85
N ARG A 33 21.09 -4.39 1.70
CA ARG A 33 19.99 -3.48 1.35
C ARG A 33 18.73 -4.25 0.96
N LEU A 34 18.88 -5.34 0.21
CA LEU A 34 17.77 -6.23 -0.15
C LEU A 34 17.23 -6.98 1.08
N ALA A 35 18.10 -7.51 1.95
CA ALA A 35 17.66 -8.18 3.17
C ALA A 35 16.97 -7.26 4.19
N ALA A 36 17.14 -5.94 4.07
CA ALA A 36 16.47 -4.96 4.92
C ALA A 36 15.05 -4.58 4.44
N ARG A 37 14.61 -5.11 3.29
CA ARG A 37 13.30 -4.85 2.70
C ARG A 37 12.27 -5.88 3.22
N PRO A 38 11.20 -5.45 3.92
CA PRO A 38 10.17 -6.35 4.44
C PRO A 38 9.56 -7.26 3.37
N GLU A 39 9.48 -6.78 2.12
CA GLU A 39 8.94 -7.51 0.98
C GLU A 39 9.76 -8.77 0.65
N ILE A 40 11.08 -8.70 0.85
CA ILE A 40 11.97 -9.85 0.63
C ILE A 40 11.78 -10.90 1.73
N GLY A 41 11.54 -10.46 2.97
CA GLY A 41 11.18 -11.37 4.07
C GLY A 41 9.89 -12.14 3.77
N ALA A 42 8.85 -11.44 3.30
CA ALA A 42 7.58 -12.05 2.91
C ALA A 42 7.74 -13.05 1.75
N LEU A 43 8.53 -12.70 0.73
CA LEU A 43 8.80 -13.58 -0.41
C LEU A 43 9.55 -14.86 0.00
N ILE A 44 10.60 -14.71 0.82
CA ILE A 44 11.37 -15.86 1.33
C ILE A 44 10.47 -16.77 2.16
N ALA A 45 9.64 -16.20 3.04
CA ALA A 45 8.68 -16.96 3.84
C ALA A 45 7.67 -17.71 2.95
N ALA A 46 7.10 -17.05 1.93
CA ALA A 46 6.17 -17.67 1.00
C ALA A 46 6.81 -18.85 0.25
N ILE A 47 8.05 -18.70 -0.24
CA ILE A 47 8.80 -19.77 -0.90
C ILE A 47 9.08 -20.91 0.07
N ALA A 48 9.53 -20.62 1.29
CA ALA A 48 9.83 -21.63 2.29
C ALA A 48 8.58 -22.46 2.65
N VAL A 49 7.45 -21.79 2.87
CA VAL A 49 6.15 -22.44 3.12
C VAL A 49 5.73 -23.28 1.91
N TYR A 50 5.86 -22.74 0.69
CA TYR A 50 5.52 -23.48 -0.53
C TYR A 50 6.38 -24.75 -0.68
N VAL A 51 7.70 -24.66 -0.52
CA VAL A 51 8.62 -25.82 -0.61
C VAL A 51 8.32 -26.86 0.46
N PHE A 52 8.06 -26.42 1.70
CA PHE A 52 7.69 -27.31 2.79
C PHE A 52 6.42 -28.10 2.44
N PHE A 53 5.35 -27.42 2.06
CA PHE A 53 4.09 -28.08 1.72
C PHE A 53 4.13 -28.83 0.40
N PHE A 54 4.96 -28.42 -0.56
CA PHE A 54 5.23 -29.19 -1.78
C PHE A 54 5.82 -30.57 -1.45
N ALA A 55 6.66 -30.68 -0.41
CA ALA A 55 7.22 -31.95 0.04
C ALA A 55 6.16 -32.81 0.77
N VAL A 56 5.43 -32.22 1.72
CA VAL A 56 4.58 -32.99 2.66
C VAL A 56 3.12 -33.16 2.22
N ALA A 57 2.60 -32.33 1.31
CA ALA A 57 1.18 -32.31 0.93
C ALA A 57 1.00 -32.43 -0.59
N SER A 58 0.23 -33.44 -1.02
CA SER A 58 -0.07 -33.67 -2.45
C SER A 58 -0.71 -32.47 -3.17
N PRO A 59 -1.66 -31.71 -2.56
CA PRO A 59 -2.29 -30.58 -3.24
C PRO A 59 -1.30 -29.50 -3.71
N PHE A 60 -0.18 -29.28 -3.02
CA PHE A 60 0.82 -28.26 -3.40
C PHE A 60 1.60 -28.62 -4.68
N ARG A 61 1.55 -29.88 -5.11
CA ARG A 61 2.11 -30.35 -6.38
C ARG A 61 1.14 -30.20 -7.56
N GLU A 62 -0.12 -29.91 -7.27
CA GLU A 62 -1.16 -29.76 -8.29
C GLU A 62 -1.19 -28.32 -8.81
N ALA A 63 -1.14 -28.16 -10.14
CA ALA A 63 -1.22 -26.86 -10.78
C ALA A 63 -2.52 -26.11 -10.43
N GLY A 64 -3.63 -26.82 -10.21
CA GLY A 64 -4.92 -26.23 -9.83
C GLY A 64 -4.88 -25.53 -8.47
N SER A 65 -4.14 -26.10 -7.51
CA SER A 65 -3.99 -25.49 -6.17
C SER A 65 -3.14 -24.22 -6.24
N LEU A 66 -2.06 -24.23 -7.01
CA LEU A 66 -1.27 -23.02 -7.26
C LEU A 66 -2.08 -21.97 -8.02
N ALA A 67 -2.86 -22.37 -9.02
CA ALA A 67 -3.74 -21.48 -9.78
C ALA A 67 -4.78 -20.81 -8.87
N ASN A 68 -5.39 -21.55 -7.94
CA ASN A 68 -6.34 -20.97 -6.98
C ASN A 68 -5.67 -19.93 -6.06
N VAL A 69 -4.48 -20.23 -5.54
CA VAL A 69 -3.72 -19.27 -4.71
C VAL A 69 -3.39 -18.00 -5.51
N LEU A 70 -2.93 -18.16 -6.75
CA LEU A 70 -2.64 -17.03 -7.64
C LEU A 70 -3.89 -16.24 -8.01
N TYR A 71 -5.02 -16.91 -8.22
CA TYR A 71 -6.30 -16.29 -8.51
C TYR A 71 -6.76 -15.41 -7.35
N GLU A 72 -6.81 -15.94 -6.12
CA GLU A 72 -7.15 -15.17 -4.92
C GLU A 72 -6.16 -14.02 -4.66
N SER A 73 -4.86 -14.29 -4.86
CA SER A 73 -3.81 -13.27 -4.74
C SER A 73 -3.95 -12.18 -5.79
N SER A 74 -4.41 -12.48 -7.00
CA SER A 74 -4.58 -11.52 -8.08
C SER A 74 -5.66 -10.48 -7.75
N VAL A 75 -6.75 -10.89 -7.10
CA VAL A 75 -7.81 -9.97 -6.65
C VAL A 75 -7.24 -8.96 -5.67
N MET A 76 -6.49 -9.44 -4.66
CA MET A 76 -5.81 -8.61 -3.67
C MET A 76 -4.68 -7.74 -4.25
N GLY A 77 -3.92 -8.25 -5.22
CA GLY A 77 -2.86 -7.50 -5.89
C GLY A 77 -3.40 -6.38 -6.76
N ILE A 78 -4.44 -6.65 -7.56
CA ILE A 78 -5.06 -5.67 -8.45
C ILE A 78 -5.70 -4.54 -7.64
N MET A 79 -6.40 -4.85 -6.54
CA MET A 79 -7.01 -3.82 -5.69
C MET A 79 -5.99 -3.00 -4.89
N ALA A 80 -4.82 -3.57 -4.56
CA ALA A 80 -3.78 -2.85 -3.83
C ALA A 80 -3.16 -1.71 -4.65
N LEU A 81 -3.11 -1.80 -5.99
CA LEU A 81 -2.54 -0.76 -6.84
C LEU A 81 -3.26 0.60 -6.75
N PRO A 82 -4.59 0.71 -7.01
CA PRO A 82 -5.29 1.98 -6.89
C PRO A 82 -5.31 2.49 -5.44
N VAL A 83 -5.44 1.61 -4.44
CA VAL A 83 -5.38 2.00 -3.03
C VAL A 83 -4.00 2.58 -2.69
N ALA A 84 -2.91 1.97 -3.15
CA ALA A 84 -1.57 2.49 -2.94
C ALA A 84 -1.38 3.86 -3.62
N LEU A 85 -1.94 4.07 -4.82
CA LEU A 85 -1.90 5.38 -5.49
C LEU A 85 -2.61 6.46 -4.65
N LEU A 86 -3.75 6.15 -4.04
CA LEU A 86 -4.46 7.06 -3.14
C LEU A 86 -3.64 7.34 -1.87
N MET A 87 -3.05 6.30 -1.25
CA MET A 87 -2.19 6.44 -0.07
C MET A 87 -0.95 7.30 -0.35
N ILE A 88 -0.34 7.16 -1.53
CA ILE A 88 0.78 8.00 -1.97
C ILE A 88 0.31 9.46 -2.11
N GLY A 89 -0.93 9.67 -2.54
CA GLY A 89 -1.59 10.99 -2.58
C GLY A 89 -1.92 11.59 -1.21
N GLY A 90 -1.69 10.85 -0.11
CA GLY A 90 -2.00 11.28 1.26
C GLY A 90 -3.42 10.92 1.71
N GLU A 91 -4.15 10.12 0.93
CA GLU A 91 -5.55 9.77 1.13
C GLU A 91 -5.70 8.29 1.52
N PHE A 92 -6.53 7.96 2.51
CA PHE A 92 -6.73 6.57 2.98
C PHE A 92 -8.15 6.11 2.66
N ASP A 93 -8.44 5.84 1.39
CA ASP A 93 -9.80 5.50 0.98
C ASP A 93 -10.21 4.06 1.35
N LEU A 94 -10.91 3.90 2.47
CA LEU A 94 -11.50 2.61 2.88
C LEU A 94 -12.70 2.22 1.99
N SER A 95 -13.33 3.18 1.31
CA SER A 95 -14.44 2.94 0.39
C SER A 95 -14.00 2.12 -0.83
N ALA A 96 -12.71 2.13 -1.18
CA ALA A 96 -12.16 1.35 -2.27
C ALA A 96 -12.41 -0.17 -2.08
N GLY A 97 -12.33 -0.69 -0.85
CA GLY A 97 -12.63 -2.10 -0.56
C GLY A 97 -14.11 -2.45 -0.78
N VAL A 98 -15.00 -1.56 -0.33
CA VAL A 98 -16.45 -1.71 -0.52
C VAL A 98 -16.81 -1.57 -2.01
N ALA A 99 -16.14 -0.69 -2.75
CA ALA A 99 -16.34 -0.50 -4.18
C ALA A 99 -16.00 -1.76 -4.99
N VAL A 100 -14.90 -2.46 -4.65
CA VAL A 100 -14.54 -3.76 -5.26
C VAL A 100 -15.63 -4.80 -5.02
N THR A 101 -16.10 -4.91 -3.77
CA THR A 101 -17.15 -5.88 -3.41
C THR A 101 -18.47 -5.55 -4.11
N THR A 102 -18.82 -4.27 -4.20
CA THR A 102 -19.99 -3.77 -4.92
C THR A 102 -19.89 -4.10 -6.41
N SER A 103 -18.71 -3.92 -7.03
CA SER A 103 -18.47 -4.26 -8.43
C SER A 103 -18.64 -5.76 -8.70
N ALA A 104 -18.03 -6.60 -7.85
CA ALA A 104 -18.13 -8.06 -7.96
C ALA A 104 -19.58 -8.55 -7.78
N LEU A 105 -20.29 -8.00 -6.79
CA LEU A 105 -21.69 -8.34 -6.55
C LEU A 105 -22.57 -7.88 -7.72
N THR A 106 -22.33 -6.68 -8.26
CA THR A 106 -23.04 -6.15 -9.43
C THR A 106 -22.84 -7.08 -10.64
N ALA A 107 -21.60 -7.42 -10.98
CA ALA A 107 -21.30 -8.32 -12.08
C ALA A 107 -21.96 -9.69 -11.88
N SER A 108 -21.91 -10.23 -10.65
CA SER A 108 -22.48 -11.52 -10.29
C SER A 108 -24.02 -11.52 -10.39
N MET A 109 -24.70 -10.50 -9.87
CA MET A 109 -26.16 -10.38 -9.93
C MET A 109 -26.66 -10.34 -11.37
N TRP A 110 -26.02 -9.56 -12.24
CA TRP A 110 -26.42 -9.50 -13.65
C TRP A 110 -26.14 -10.82 -14.38
N SER A 111 -24.99 -11.43 -14.13
CA SER A 111 -24.59 -12.65 -14.85
C SER A 111 -25.39 -13.88 -14.40
N PHE A 112 -25.61 -14.04 -13.08
CA PHE A 112 -26.19 -15.25 -12.52
C PHE A 112 -27.67 -15.09 -12.14
N GLN A 113 -28.06 -14.02 -11.46
CA GLN A 113 -29.45 -13.86 -11.00
C GLN A 113 -30.37 -13.35 -12.11
N LEU A 114 -29.87 -12.45 -12.95
CA LEU A 114 -30.62 -11.95 -14.11
C LEU A 114 -30.37 -12.78 -15.37
N SER A 115 -29.59 -13.86 -15.26
CA SER A 115 -29.25 -14.79 -16.36
C SER A 115 -28.72 -14.09 -17.62
N MET A 116 -28.08 -12.93 -17.45
CA MET A 116 -27.48 -12.21 -18.58
C MET A 116 -26.10 -12.77 -18.91
N ASN A 117 -25.61 -12.45 -20.10
CA ASN A 117 -24.23 -12.74 -20.48
C ASN A 117 -23.25 -12.08 -19.50
N VAL A 118 -22.18 -12.79 -19.13
CA VAL A 118 -21.10 -12.29 -18.25
C VAL A 118 -20.56 -10.94 -18.70
N TRP A 119 -20.45 -10.69 -20.00
CA TRP A 119 -19.98 -9.41 -20.53
C TRP A 119 -20.92 -8.25 -20.21
N VAL A 120 -22.24 -8.50 -20.17
CA VAL A 120 -23.22 -7.49 -19.73
C VAL A 120 -23.02 -7.19 -18.25
N GLY A 121 -22.86 -8.23 -17.42
CA GLY A 121 -22.55 -8.05 -16.00
C GLY A 121 -21.29 -7.23 -15.75
N VAL A 122 -20.22 -7.50 -16.51
CA VAL A 122 -18.95 -6.74 -16.44
C VAL A 122 -19.16 -5.26 -16.83
N VAL A 123 -19.85 -4.99 -17.94
CA VAL A 123 -20.10 -3.62 -18.39
C VAL A 123 -20.92 -2.85 -17.36
N VAL A 124 -21.98 -3.45 -16.82
CA VAL A 124 -22.80 -2.80 -15.81
C VAL A 124 -22.02 -2.55 -14.53
N ALA A 125 -21.23 -3.51 -14.07
CA ALA A 125 -20.36 -3.34 -12.91
C ALA A 125 -19.36 -2.19 -13.09
N LEU A 126 -18.74 -2.08 -14.27
CA LEU A 126 -17.85 -0.98 -14.60
C LEU A 126 -18.55 0.38 -14.54
N VAL A 127 -19.74 0.49 -15.13
CA VAL A 127 -20.53 1.74 -15.10
C VAL A 127 -20.88 2.13 -13.67
N VAL A 128 -21.34 1.19 -12.85
CA VAL A 128 -21.68 1.43 -11.43
C VAL A 128 -20.45 1.84 -10.64
N SER A 129 -19.33 1.12 -10.79
CA SER A 129 -18.08 1.44 -10.08
C SER A 129 -17.52 2.80 -10.49
N LEU A 130 -17.56 3.16 -11.77
CA LEU A 130 -17.15 4.49 -12.25
C LEU A 130 -18.04 5.59 -11.69
N ALA A 131 -19.36 5.38 -11.63
CA ALA A 131 -20.29 6.34 -11.05
C ALA A 131 -20.01 6.58 -9.56
N ILE A 132 -19.78 5.51 -8.79
CA ILE A 132 -19.41 5.59 -7.36
C ILE A 132 -18.07 6.31 -7.20
N GLY A 133 -17.04 5.94 -7.98
CA GLY A 133 -15.74 6.58 -7.92
C GLY A 133 -15.79 8.07 -8.28
N ALA A 134 -16.53 8.43 -9.32
CA ALA A 134 -16.75 9.82 -9.72
C ALA A 134 -17.49 10.62 -8.65
N PHE A 135 -18.50 10.02 -8.01
CA PHE A 135 -19.23 10.64 -6.90
C PHE A 135 -18.32 10.88 -5.69
N ASN A 136 -17.51 9.88 -5.31
CA ASN A 136 -16.56 10.00 -4.20
C ASN A 136 -15.51 11.07 -4.49
N GLY A 137 -14.94 11.08 -5.70
CA GLY A 137 -13.99 12.11 -6.13
C GLY A 137 -14.60 13.51 -6.17
N TYR A 138 -15.86 13.63 -6.62
CA TYR A 138 -16.58 14.90 -6.60
C TYR A 138 -16.81 15.42 -5.18
N LEU A 139 -17.23 14.55 -4.26
CA LEU A 139 -17.40 14.91 -2.85
C LEU A 139 -16.08 15.37 -2.25
N LEU A 140 -15.00 14.62 -2.42
CA LEU A 140 -13.67 14.99 -1.93
C LEU A 140 -13.26 16.40 -2.39
N VAL A 141 -13.37 16.68 -3.70
CA VAL A 141 -13.00 17.99 -4.27
C VAL A 141 -13.89 19.13 -3.76
N ARG A 142 -15.18 18.86 -3.52
CA ARG A 142 -16.15 19.91 -3.11
C ARG A 142 -16.19 20.17 -1.62
N THR A 143 -16.09 19.11 -0.80
CA THR A 143 -16.33 19.19 0.64
C THR A 143 -15.04 19.12 1.44
N GLY A 144 -13.93 18.67 0.84
CA GLY A 144 -12.67 18.44 1.54
C GLY A 144 -12.80 17.39 2.65
N LEU A 145 -13.84 16.55 2.61
CA LEU A 145 -14.00 15.46 3.56
C LEU A 145 -12.82 14.51 3.37
N PRO A 146 -12.04 14.21 4.43
CA PRO A 146 -10.95 13.27 4.30
C PRO A 146 -11.54 11.91 3.91
N SER A 147 -10.92 11.26 2.93
CA SER A 147 -11.30 9.90 2.59
C SER A 147 -10.72 8.97 3.66
N PHE A 148 -11.58 8.51 4.57
CA PHE A 148 -11.32 7.44 5.52
C PHE A 148 -12.41 6.39 5.47
#